data_AF-A0A0G1THL2-F1
#
_entry.id   AF-A0A0G1THL2-F1
#
_cell.length_a   1.000
_cell.length_b   1.000
_cell.length_c   1.000
_cell.angle_alpha   90.00
_cell.angle_beta   90.00
_cell.angle_gamma   90.00
#
_symmetry.space_group_name_H-M   'P 1'
#
loop_
_entity.id
_entity.type
_entity.pdbx_description
1 polymer ?
#
loop_
_entity_poly.entity_id
_entity_poly.type
_entity_poly.pdbx_seq_one_letter_code
_entity_poly.pdbx_strand_id
1 'polypeptide(L)'
;MTIIYDSPDMVAVNKPAGIITHPVDATDTQLSIAGWFREHYPASAGVGDEPTIRPGIMHRLDKTTSGVLLLAKTQQAFDALKAQFKNRTISLAMRARDDPR
;
A
#
# COMPACT_ATOMS: atom_id res chain seq x y z
N MET A 1 -9.75 5.82 -5.80
CA MET A 1 -9.32 4.89 -4.74
C MET A 1 -10.25 5.06 -3.55
N THR A 2 -10.70 3.99 -2.89
CA THR A 2 -11.57 4.14 -1.70
C THR A 2 -10.70 4.18 -0.45
N ILE A 3 -10.81 5.26 0.33
CA ILE A 3 -10.16 5.38 1.64
C ILE A 3 -11.07 4.74 2.69
N ILE A 4 -10.53 3.82 3.48
CA ILE A 4 -11.23 3.12 4.57
C ILE A 4 -10.95 3.81 5.91
N TYR A 5 -9.70 4.25 6.08
CA TYR A 5 -9.23 4.93 7.28
C TYR A 5 -8.14 5.92 6.89
N ASP A 6 -8.16 7.10 7.52
CA ASP A 6 -7.18 8.14 7.28
C ASP A 6 -6.83 8.82 8.62
N SER A 7 -5.54 8.79 8.96
CA SER A 7 -4.98 9.52 10.11
C SER A 7 -3.76 10.34 9.70
N PRO A 8 -3.18 11.16 10.61
CA PRO A 8 -1.92 11.84 10.35
C PRO A 8 -0.75 10.88 10.03
N ASP A 9 -0.77 9.68 10.60
CA ASP A 9 0.34 8.72 10.53
C ASP A 9 0.22 7.71 9.39
N MET A 10 -0.99 7.36 8.98
CA MET A 10 -1.24 6.32 7.97
C MET A 10 -2.57 6.48 7.27
N VAL A 11 -2.72 5.79 6.15
CA VAL A 11 -3.99 5.61 5.43
C VAL A 11 -4.20 4.13 5.11
N ALA A 12 -5.42 3.66 5.25
CA ALA A 12 -5.86 2.37 4.75
C ALA A 12 -6.78 2.57 3.55
N VAL A 13 -6.50 1.89 2.44
CA VAL A 13 -7.28 2.00 1.21
C VAL A 13 -7.79 0.65 0.73
N ASN A 14 -8.95 0.62 0.09
CA ASN A 14 -9.41 -0.54 -0.65
C ASN A 14 -8.91 -0.47 -2.09
N LYS A 15 -7.83 -1.20 -2.37
CA LYS A 15 -7.30 -1.34 -3.72
C LYS A 15 -8.23 -2.20 -4.57
N PRO A 16 -8.69 -1.74 -5.74
CA PRO A 16 -9.42 -2.59 -6.68
C PRO A 16 -8.48 -3.59 -7.38
N ALA A 17 -9.07 -4.66 -7.91
CA ALA A 17 -8.39 -5.55 -8.84
C ALA A 17 -8.08 -4.81 -10.16
N GLY A 18 -7.00 -5.20 -10.83
CA GLY A 18 -6.51 -4.59 -12.07
C GLY A 18 -5.44 -3.51 -11.87
N ILE A 19 -5.28 -2.97 -10.66
CA ILE A 19 -4.27 -1.95 -10.31
C ILE A 19 -3.05 -2.62 -9.66
N ILE A 20 -1.83 -2.17 -9.96
CA ILE A 20 -0.61 -2.67 -9.31
C ILE A 20 -0.33 -1.92 -7.99
N THR A 21 0.37 -2.55 -7.04
CA THR A 21 0.68 -1.89 -5.76
C THR A 21 1.70 -0.76 -5.94
N HIS A 22 2.83 -1.05 -6.58
CA HIS A 22 3.86 -0.09 -6.94
C HIS A 22 4.41 -0.42 -8.34
N PRO A 23 5.00 0.54 -9.06
CA PRO A 23 5.72 0.29 -10.31
C PRO A 23 6.83 -0.77 -10.13
N VAL A 24 7.21 -1.42 -11.23
CA VAL A 24 8.38 -2.33 -11.23
C VAL A 24 9.68 -1.54 -11.03
N ASP A 25 9.78 -0.40 -11.70
CA ASP A 25 10.89 0.53 -11.63
C ASP A 25 10.41 1.96 -11.98
N ALA A 26 11.33 2.92 -12.07
CA ALA A 26 11.01 4.32 -12.31
C ALA A 26 10.46 4.61 -13.73
N THR A 27 10.58 3.67 -14.67
CA THR A 27 10.08 3.80 -16.06
C THR A 27 8.69 3.19 -16.25
N ASP A 28 8.20 2.40 -15.30
CA ASP A 28 6.87 1.81 -15.34
C ASP A 28 5.80 2.87 -15.04
N THR A 29 4.97 3.14 -16.05
CA THR A 29 3.92 4.18 -16.06
C THR A 29 2.54 3.64 -15.74
N GLN A 30 2.41 2.36 -15.36
CA GLN A 30 1.12 1.78 -15.00
C GLN A 30 0.51 2.47 -13.77
N LEU A 31 -0.82 2.59 -13.79
CA LEU A 31 -1.58 3.09 -12.64
C LEU A 31 -1.28 2.21 -11.41
N SER A 32 -0.80 2.85 -10.34
CA SER A 32 -0.37 2.16 -9.13
C SER A 32 -0.88 2.84 -7.86
N ILE A 33 -0.95 2.08 -6.76
CA ILE A 33 -1.28 2.64 -5.44
C ILE A 33 -0.19 3.61 -4.97
N ALA A 34 1.08 3.27 -5.22
CA ALA A 34 2.22 4.15 -4.96
C ALA A 34 2.10 5.51 -5.68
N GLY A 35 1.70 5.50 -6.95
CA GLY A 35 1.46 6.72 -7.72
C GLY A 35 0.31 7.55 -7.14
N TRP A 36 -0.83 6.90 -6.87
CA TRP A 36 -1.97 7.55 -6.21
C TRP A 36 -1.59 8.17 -4.86
N PHE A 37 -0.82 7.43 -4.05
CA PHE A 37 -0.37 7.88 -2.73
C PHE A 37 0.54 9.11 -2.83
N ARG A 38 1.49 9.11 -3.76
CA ARG A 38 2.37 10.26 -4.00
C ARG A 38 1.60 11.52 -4.39
N GLU A 39 0.56 11.36 -5.22
CA GLU A 39 -0.29 12.47 -5.66
C GLU A 39 -1.16 13.02 -4.51
N HIS A 40 -1.72 12.14 -3.67
CA HIS A 40 -2.66 12.53 -2.62
C HIS A 40 -1.97 12.94 -1.31
N TYR A 41 -0.76 12.43 -1.06
CA TYR A 41 0.03 12.71 0.15
C TYR A 41 1.48 13.09 -0.23
N PRO A 42 1.69 14.22 -0.92
CA PRO A 42 3.02 14.62 -1.41
C PRO A 42 4.04 14.82 -0.29
N ALA A 43 3.60 15.25 0.90
CA ALA A 43 4.46 15.37 2.09
C ALA A 43 5.04 14.01 2.55
N SER A 44 4.40 12.90 2.18
CA SER A 44 4.81 11.54 2.52
C SER A 44 5.63 10.85 1.43
N ALA A 45 6.00 11.57 0.36
CA ALA A 45 6.72 10.99 -0.78
C ALA A 45 8.10 10.42 -0.43
N GLY A 46 8.68 10.82 0.71
CA GLY A 46 9.97 10.33 1.22
C GLY A 46 9.88 9.16 2.20
N VAL A 47 8.68 8.63 2.49
CA VAL A 47 8.48 7.61 3.53
C VAL A 47 8.74 6.20 3.00
N GLY A 48 9.45 5.39 3.79
CA GLY A 48 9.68 3.96 3.54
C GLY A 48 11.11 3.63 3.09
N ASP A 49 11.38 2.34 2.86
CA ASP A 49 12.73 1.86 2.50
C ASP A 49 13.15 2.22 1.06
N GLU A 50 12.20 2.32 0.14
CA GLU A 50 12.43 2.65 -1.28
C GLU A 50 11.41 3.70 -1.78
N PRO A 51 11.44 4.93 -1.23
CA PRO A 51 10.38 5.92 -1.42
C PRO A 51 10.26 6.43 -2.86
N THR A 52 11.32 6.27 -3.68
CA THR A 52 11.29 6.61 -5.11
C THR A 52 10.32 5.72 -5.90
N ILE A 53 10.15 4.45 -5.51
CA ILE A 53 9.30 3.48 -6.21
C ILE A 53 8.00 3.20 -5.43
N ARG A 54 8.11 3.05 -4.11
CA ARG A 54 7.01 2.57 -3.25
C ARG A 54 6.85 3.39 -1.97
N PRO A 55 6.63 4.71 -2.07
CA PRO A 55 6.50 5.58 -0.90
C PRO A 55 5.35 5.10 -0.01
N GLY A 56 5.64 4.94 1.28
CA GLY A 56 4.67 4.57 2.31
C GLY A 56 4.09 3.15 2.21
N ILE A 57 4.38 2.37 1.16
CA ILE A 57 3.77 1.05 0.95
C ILE A 57 4.25 0.06 2.02
N MET A 58 3.32 -0.44 2.84
CA MET A 58 3.66 -1.39 3.91
C MET A 58 3.66 -2.85 3.48
N HIS A 59 2.68 -3.23 2.66
CA HIS A 59 2.55 -4.57 2.13
C HIS A 59 1.97 -4.49 0.72
N ARG A 60 1.97 -5.62 0.00
CA ARG A 60 1.49 -5.67 -1.38
C ARG A 60 0.29 -6.58 -1.53
N LEU A 61 -0.54 -6.26 -2.52
CA LEU A 61 -1.51 -7.16 -3.12
C LEU A 61 -1.16 -7.31 -4.61
N ASP A 62 -1.41 -8.50 -5.15
CA ASP A 62 -1.23 -8.75 -6.57
C ASP A 62 -2.17 -7.89 -7.42
N LYS A 63 -1.83 -7.74 -8.70
CA LYS A 63 -2.61 -6.92 -9.64
C LYS A 63 -4.08 -7.33 -9.65
N THR A 64 -4.35 -8.64 -9.70
CA THR A 64 -5.70 -9.22 -9.74
C THR A 64 -6.38 -9.27 -8.38
N THR A 65 -5.67 -9.00 -7.29
CA THR A 65 -6.20 -9.09 -5.92
C THR A 65 -6.75 -7.73 -5.47
N SER A 66 -8.04 -7.67 -5.14
CA SER A 66 -8.64 -6.52 -4.46
C SER A 66 -8.51 -6.67 -2.94
N GLY A 67 -8.42 -5.56 -2.21
CA GLY A 67 -8.46 -5.60 -0.75
C GLY A 67 -7.80 -4.41 -0.08
N VAL A 68 -7.70 -4.50 1.23
CA VAL A 68 -7.12 -3.44 2.08
C VAL A 68 -5.61 -3.40 1.90
N LEU A 69 -5.08 -2.20 1.69
CA LEU A 69 -3.66 -1.87 1.75
C LEU A 69 -3.42 -0.78 2.80
N LEU A 70 -2.41 -0.98 3.63
CA LEU A 70 -1.92 0.04 4.55
C LEU A 70 -0.76 0.82 3.93
N LEU A 71 -0.81 2.15 4.05
CA LEU A 71 0.26 3.05 3.66
C LEU A 71 0.62 3.98 4.81
N ALA A 72 1.92 4.09 5.11
CA ALA A 72 2.43 4.99 6.13
C ALA A 72 2.66 6.39 5.55
N LYS A 73 2.23 7.42 6.29
CA LYS A 73 2.43 8.84 5.96
C LYS A 73 3.62 9.46 6.65
N THR A 74 4.14 8.82 7.69
CA THR A 74 5.34 9.22 8.43
C THR A 74 6.34 8.06 8.50
N GLN A 75 7.63 8.38 8.59
CA GLN A 75 8.67 7.35 8.72
C GLN A 75 8.53 6.58 10.04
N GLN A 76 8.16 7.27 11.12
CA GLN A 76 7.89 6.65 12.41
C GLN A 76 6.78 5.59 12.31
N ALA A 77 5.67 5.91 11.62
CA ALA A 77 4.59 4.96 11.41
C ALA A 77 5.01 3.79 10.51
N PHE A 78 5.82 4.05 9.47
CA PHE A 78 6.38 3.02 8.60
C PHE A 78 7.20 2.01 9.41
N ASP A 79 8.13 2.48 10.25
CA ASP A 79 8.99 1.63 11.06
C ASP A 79 8.19 0.84 12.11
N ALA A 80 7.19 1.48 12.74
CA ALA A 80 6.31 0.83 13.71
C ALA A 80 5.45 -0.27 13.06
N LEU A 81 4.85 0.00 11.89
CA LEU A 81 4.08 -0.99 11.14
C LEU A 81 4.98 -2.13 10.64
N LYS A 82 6.18 -1.81 10.14
CA LYS A 82 7.18 -2.81 9.72
C LYS A 82 7.56 -3.75 10.86
N ALA A 83 7.75 -3.22 12.07
CA ALA A 83 7.99 -4.03 13.26
C ALA A 83 6.79 -4.94 13.59
N GLN A 84 5.56 -4.44 13.49
CA GLN A 84 4.36 -5.23 13.74
C GLN A 84 4.16 -6.35 12.69
N PHE A 85 4.43 -6.08 11.41
CA PHE A 85 4.42 -7.11 10.37
C PHE A 85 5.49 -8.17 10.62
N LYS A 86 6.71 -7.76 10.98
CA LYS A 86 7.81 -8.66 11.34
C LYS A 86 7.45 -9.54 12.54
N ASN A 87 6.82 -8.96 13.56
CA ASN A 87 6.43 -9.65 14.79
C ASN A 87 5.09 -10.38 14.69
N ARG A 88 4.43 -10.37 13.51
CA ARG A 88 3.11 -11.00 13.27
C ARG A 88 2.02 -10.56 14.24
N THR A 89 2.07 -9.30 14.70
CA THR A 89 1.03 -8.72 15.56
C THR A 89 -0.11 -8.10 14.74
N ILE A 90 0.08 -7.95 13.43
CA ILE A 90 -0.97 -7.59 12.47
C ILE A 90 -1.58 -8.86 11.89
N SER A 91 -2.92 -8.93 11.88
CA SER A 91 -3.68 -10.01 11.23
C SER A 91 -4.17 -9.56 9.86
N LEU A 92 -3.83 -10.33 8.83
CA LEU A 92 -4.37 -10.18 7.48
C LEU A 92 -5.31 -11.34 7.19
N ALA A 93 -6.55 -11.05 6.80
CA ALA A 93 -7.52 -12.05 6.36
C ALA A 93 -7.75 -11.90 4.85
N MET A 94 -7.61 -13.01 4.13
CA MET A 94 -7.93 -13.08 2.71
C MET A 94 -9.17 -13.94 2.53
N ARG A 95 -10.04 -13.54 1.62
CA ARG A 95 -11.14 -14.37 1.13
C ARG A 95 -10.86 -14.70 -0.32
N ALA A 96 -10.60 -15.96 -0.61
CA ALA A 96 -10.63 -16.45 -1.98
C ALA A 96 -12.09 -16.53 -2.42
N ARG A 97 -12.37 -16.09 -3.64
CA ARG A 97 -13.54 -16.60 -4.35
C ARG A 97 -13.03 -17.77 -5.16
N ASP A 98 -13.59 -18.95 -4.91
CA ASP A 98 -13.42 -20.05 -5.85
C ASP A 98 -14.04 -19.58 -7.17
N ASP A 99 -13.20 -19.41 -8.19
CA ASP A 99 -13.62 -19.11 -9.55
C ASP A 99 -13.77 -20.46 -10.26
N PRO A 100 -15.00 -20.98 -10.46
CA PRO A 100 -15.22 -22.31 -11.00
C PRO A 100 -15.05 -22.38 -12.53
N ARG A 101 -14.32 -21.43 -13.13
CA ARG A 101 -14.07 -21.41 -14.57
C ARG A 101 -13.11 -22.51 -15.02
#